data_AF-A0A377UZ38-F1
#
_entry.id   AF-A0A377UZ38-F1
#
_cell.length_a   1.000
_cell.length_b   1.000
_cell.length_c   1.000
_cell.angle_alpha   90.00
_cell.angle_beta   90.00
_cell.angle_gamma   90.00
#
_symmetry.space_group_name_H-M   'P 1'
#
loop_
_entity.id
_entity.type
_entity.pdbx_description
1 polymer ?
#
loop_
_entity_poly.entity_id
_entity_poly.type
_entity_poly.pdbx_seq_one_letter_code
_entity_poly.pdbx_strand_id
1 'polypeptide(L)' 'MRHHRTALPLAGYTIQQIDFDPATFQPEDLFWLPYHASLTGWGRKRQAEHLAGRIAAAYALREVGG' A
#
# COMPACT_ATOMS: atom_id res chain seq x y z
N MET A 1 -9.90 -2.38 -0.20
CA MET A 1 -8.89 -2.63 0.85
C MET A 1 -8.95 -1.55 1.91
N ARG A 2 -9.33 -1.92 3.13
CA ARG A 2 -9.24 -1.03 4.28
C ARG A 2 -7.78 -0.87 4.69
N HIS A 3 -7.36 0.37 4.87
CA HIS A 3 -6.05 0.70 5.40
C HIS A 3 -6.17 1.82 6.42
N HIS A 4 -5.29 1.83 7.40
CA HIS A 4 -5.17 2.89 8.40
C HIS A 4 -3.79 3.53 8.28
N ARG A 5 -3.71 4.85 8.42
CA ARG A 5 -2.46 5.60 8.35
C ARG A 5 -2.18 6.24 9.70
N THR A 6 -0.95 6.06 10.17
CA THR A 6 -0.43 6.66 11.40
C THR A 6 0.93 7.30 11.10
N ALA A 7 1.11 8.55 11.51
CA ALA A 7 2.41 9.20 11.48
C ALA A 7 3.08 9.04 12.86
N LEU A 8 4.26 8.43 12.90
CA LEU A 8 4.98 8.12 14.13
C LEU A 8 6.33 8.85 14.16
N PRO A 9 6.69 9.52 15.26
CA PRO A 9 8.04 10.05 15.43
C PRO A 9 9.02 8.91 15.74
N LEU A 10 10.11 8.80 14.98
CA LEU A 10 11.22 7.87 15.27
C LEU A 10 12.56 8.54 14.96
N ALA A 11 13.44 8.64 15.96
CA ALA A 11 14.80 9.16 15.82
C ALA A 11 14.90 10.53 15.10
N GLY A 12 13.92 11.42 15.31
CA GLY A 12 13.86 12.74 14.67
C GLY A 12 13.23 12.74 13.26
N TYR A 13 12.83 11.58 12.75
CA TYR A 13 12.11 11.42 11.48
C TYR A 13 10.63 11.15 11.73
N THR A 14 9.79 11.55 10.77
CA THR A 14 8.38 11.11 10.73
C THR A 14 8.29 9.85 9.89
N ILE A 15 7.83 8.76 10.50
CA ILE A 15 7.55 7.50 9.82
C ILE A 15 6.06 7.44 9.51
N GLN A 16 5.74 7.17 8.24
CA GLN A 16 4.38 6.86 7.83
C GLN A 16 4.16 5.35 7.94
N GLN A 17 3.48 4.93 9.00
CA GLN A 17 2.98 3.56 9.13
C GLN A 17 1.63 3.47 8.44
N ILE A 18 1.48 2.46 7.59
CA ILE A 18 0.21 2.15 6.95
C ILE A 18 -0.10 0.69 7.24
N ASP A 19 -1.19 0.48 7.98
CA ASP A 19 -1.69 -0.84 8.31
C ASP A 19 -2.74 -1.26 7.29
N PHE A 20 -2.69 -2.52 6.91
CA PHE A 20 -3.48 -3.09 5.85
C PHE A 20 -4.24 -4.30 6.38
N ASP A 21 -5.55 -4.36 6.17
CA ASP A 21 -6.34 -5.55 6.49
C ASP A 21 -6.48 -6.44 5.23
N PRO A 22 -5.70 -7.53 5.11
CA PRO A 22 -5.73 -8.40 3.94
C PRO A 22 -7.07 -9.12 3.76
N ALA A 23 -7.90 -9.25 4.81
CA ALA A 23 -9.23 -9.86 4.70
C ALA A 23 -10.20 -8.97 3.90
N THR A 24 -9.92 -7.66 3.82
CA THR A 24 -10.72 -6.68 3.06
C THR A 24 -10.20 -6.45 1.65
N PHE A 25 -9.17 -7.18 1.23
CA PHE A 25 -8.62 -7.10 -0.12
C PHE A 25 -9.61 -7.69 -1.12
N GLN A 26 -9.95 -6.89 -2.13
CA GLN A 26 -10.83 -7.24 -3.24
C GLN A 26 -10.06 -7.14 -4.56
N PRO A 27 -10.39 -7.94 -5.59
CA PRO A 27 -9.70 -7.89 -6.88
C PRO A 27 -9.67 -6.49 -7.50
N GLU A 28 -10.73 -5.68 -7.31
CA GLU A 28 -10.85 -4.32 -7.85
C GLU A 28 -9.84 -3.36 -7.23
N ASP A 29 -9.32 -3.66 -6.03
CA ASP A 29 -8.27 -2.86 -5.40
C ASP A 29 -6.99 -2.83 -6.26
N LEU A 30 -6.77 -3.85 -7.10
CA LEU A 30 -5.64 -3.89 -8.02
C LEU A 30 -5.74 -2.85 -9.13
N PHE A 31 -6.93 -2.34 -9.47
CA PHE A 31 -7.08 -1.33 -10.53
C PHE A 31 -6.33 -0.02 -10.24
N TRP A 32 -5.94 0.20 -8.98
CA TRP A 32 -5.04 1.29 -8.61
C TRP A 32 -3.62 1.13 -9.19
N LEU A 33 -3.27 -0.07 -9.67
CA LEU A 33 -1.99 -0.39 -10.26
C LEU A 33 -2.07 -0.39 -11.80
N PRO A 34 -1.13 0.30 -12.49
CA PRO A 34 -1.18 0.44 -13.94
C PRO A 34 -1.00 -0.89 -14.70
N TYR A 35 -0.41 -1.90 -14.07
CA TYR A 35 -0.21 -3.25 -14.63
C TYR A 35 -1.05 -4.33 -13.94
N HIS A 36 -2.22 -3.97 -13.39
CA HIS A 36 -3.08 -4.89 -12.63
C HIS A 36 -3.38 -6.23 -13.32
N ALA A 37 -3.51 -6.24 -14.65
CA ALA A 37 -3.78 -7.46 -15.42
C ALA A 37 -2.69 -8.53 -15.24
N SER A 38 -1.41 -8.14 -15.11
CA SER A 38 -0.31 -9.08 -14.90
C SER A 38 -0.27 -9.69 -13.49
N LEU A 39 -1.00 -9.09 -12.55
CA LEU A 39 -1.08 -9.52 -11.15
C LEU A 39 -2.14 -10.61 -10.95
N THR A 40 -3.03 -10.82 -11.90
CA THR A 40 -4.14 -11.80 -11.82
C THR A 40 -3.68 -13.24 -11.56
N GLY A 41 -2.50 -13.63 -12.06
CA GLY A 41 -1.90 -14.95 -11.81
C GLY A 41 -1.17 -15.10 -10.48
N TRP A 42 -1.05 -14.03 -9.67
CA TRP A 42 -0.39 -14.10 -8.37
C TRP A 42 -1.34 -14.60 -7.28
N GLY A 43 -0.80 -15.27 -6.27
CA GLY A 43 -1.58 -15.62 -5.08
C GLY A 43 -2.12 -14.37 -4.38
N ARG A 44 -3.35 -14.46 -3.84
CA ARG A 44 -4.09 -13.35 -3.20
C ARG A 44 -3.26 -12.59 -2.16
N LYS A 45 -2.49 -13.31 -1.33
CA LYS A 45 -1.59 -12.70 -0.34
C LYS A 45 -0.55 -11.77 -1.00
N ARG A 46 0.09 -12.24 -2.06
CA ARG A 46 1.13 -11.50 -2.80
C ARG A 46 0.55 -10.28 -3.51
N GLN A 47 -0.68 -10.38 -4.03
CA GLN A 47 -1.39 -9.25 -4.62
C GLN A 47 -1.64 -8.15 -3.57
N ALA A 48 -2.16 -8.53 -2.41
CA ALA A 48 -2.42 -7.59 -1.31
C ALA A 48 -1.15 -6.92 -0.78
N GLU A 49 -0.06 -7.68 -0.56
CA GLU A 49 1.23 -7.17 -0.13
C GLU A 49 1.84 -6.18 -1.14
N HIS A 50 1.74 -6.50 -2.44
CA HIS A 50 2.26 -5.62 -3.50
C HIS A 50 1.49 -4.32 -3.59
N LEU A 51 0.15 -4.38 -3.51
CA LEU A 51 -0.69 -3.19 -3.47
C LEU A 51 -0.36 -2.33 -2.24
N ALA A 52 -0.22 -2.96 -1.07
CA ALA A 52 0.18 -2.29 0.17
C ALA A 52 1.51 -1.53 0.01
N GLY A 53 2.52 -2.17 -0.55
CA GLY A 53 3.82 -1.54 -0.82
C GLY A 53 3.74 -0.35 -1.76
N ARG A 54 2.88 -0.41 -2.79
CA ARG A 54 2.67 0.71 -3.72
C ARG A 54 1.96 1.90 -3.06
N ILE A 55 0.98 1.64 -2.19
CA ILE A 55 0.31 2.68 -1.41
C ILE A 55 1.30 3.36 -0.47
N ALA A 56 2.12 2.58 0.25
CA ALA A 56 3.17 3.11 1.11
C ALA A 56 4.18 3.99 0.35
N ALA A 57 4.64 3.55 -0.82
CA ALA A 57 5.53 4.34 -1.65
C ALA A 57 4.91 5.67 -2.10
N ALA A 58 3.62 5.70 -2.45
CA ALA A 58 2.93 6.93 -2.84
C ALA A 58 2.86 7.96 -1.69
N TYR A 59 2.63 7.50 -0.46
CA TYR A 59 2.67 8.38 0.71
C TYR A 59 4.07 8.92 0.98
N ALA A 60 5.11 8.07 0.91
CA ALA A 60 6.49 8.49 1.12
C ALA A 60 6.94 9.53 0.07
N LEU A 61 6.60 9.33 -1.20
CA LEU A 61 6.93 10.29 -2.27
C LEU A 61 6.26 11.65 -2.05
N ARG A 62 5.03 11.67 -1.51
CA ARG A 62 4.32 12.93 -1.20
C ARG A 62 5.01 13.75 -0.12
N GLU A 63 5.75 13.11 0.79
CA GLU A 63 6.50 13.83 1.84
C GLU A 63 7.84 14.39 1.37
N VAL A 64 8.45 13.79 0.34
CA VAL A 64 9.77 14.22 -0.17
C VAL A 64 9.65 15.23 -1.33
N GLY A 65 8.54 15.19 -2.08
CA GLY A 65 8.30 16.05 -3.24
C GLY A 65 7.33 17.21 -3.02
N GLY A 66 7.04 17.56 -1.76
CA GLY A 66 6.14 18.67 -1.37
C GLY A 66 6.87 20.00 -1.18
#